data_AF-A0A1Q8CGL6-F1
#
_entry.id   AF-A0A1Q8CGL6-F1
#
_cell.length_a   1.000
_cell.length_b   1.000
_cell.length_c   1.000
_cell.angle_alpha   90.00
_cell.angle_beta   90.00
_cell.angle_gamma   90.00
#
_symmetry.space_group_name_H-M   'P 1'
#
loop_
_entity.id
_entity.type
_entity.pdbx_description
1 polymer ?
#
loop_
_entity_poly.entity_id
_entity_poly.type
_entity_poly.pdbx_seq_one_letter_code
_entity_poly.pdbx_strand_id
1 'polypeptide(L)'
;MPLGGIASHLRSGEVTRRAKLSAGSLYYHWMSQDEYIVDLVDYVLRCMSDERAAKAKEHAQDMFAATLEDDQPLPKAVRSIGNAAFAQLQADDSVFLQMALWSAHRDDPEIARRLKDMYSRVQSCWRAHVEQTVQAQGRKWRSPFDASAMTTALIALSEGLLLRSKVDPEAVPEYNHPDGNWTMMSTLSLALYHAMTTTADELDDVRDQD
;
A
#
# COMPACT_ATOMS: atom_id res chain seq x y z
N MET A 1 29.93 -0.97 3.04
CA MET A 1 28.77 -1.87 3.16
C MET A 1 27.49 -1.04 3.21
N PRO A 2 26.74 -0.97 2.10
CA PRO A 2 25.56 -0.14 1.92
C PRO A 2 24.30 -0.07 2.77
N LEU A 3 24.26 -0.17 4.10
CA LEU A 3 23.15 0.52 4.83
C LEU A 3 23.46 2.04 5.01
N GLY A 4 24.42 2.55 4.22
CA GLY A 4 25.41 3.58 4.53
C GLY A 4 24.95 5.02 4.68
N GLY A 5 23.65 5.28 4.78
CA GLY A 5 23.12 6.60 5.14
C GLY A 5 22.20 6.53 6.34
N ILE A 6 21.19 5.66 6.26
CA ILE A 6 20.10 5.58 7.25
C ILE A 6 20.56 4.93 8.55
N ALA A 7 21.39 3.88 8.45
CA ALA A 7 21.93 3.18 9.61
C ALA A 7 23.06 3.95 10.32
N SER A 8 23.69 4.92 9.66
CA SER A 8 24.78 5.72 10.23
C SER A 8 24.34 6.53 11.46
N HIS A 9 23.04 6.81 11.57
CA HIS A 9 22.43 7.55 12.67
C HIS A 9 21.95 6.66 13.83
N LEU A 10 21.78 5.35 13.61
CA LEU A 10 21.35 4.40 14.64
C LEU A 10 22.54 3.76 15.32
N ARG A 11 22.95 4.31 16.47
CA ARG A 11 24.05 3.76 17.29
C ARG A 11 23.53 2.77 18.34
N SER A 12 24.11 1.58 18.38
CA SER A 12 23.81 0.52 19.37
C SER A 12 23.89 1.00 20.83
N GLY A 13 24.82 1.91 21.13
CA GLY A 13 24.96 2.55 22.45
C GLY A 13 23.83 3.53 22.81
N GLU A 14 23.12 4.10 21.83
CA GLU A 14 21.94 4.93 22.08
C GLU A 14 20.71 4.05 22.32
N VAL A 15 20.57 2.98 21.53
CA VAL A 15 19.49 1.99 21.66
C VAL A 15 19.52 1.33 23.04
N THR A 16 20.67 0.78 23.45
CA THR A 16 20.80 0.12 24.76
C THR A 16 20.52 1.06 25.92
N ARG A 17 20.99 2.32 25.83
CA ARG A 17 20.68 3.36 26.83
C ARG A 17 19.18 3.64 26.92
N ARG A 18 18.50 3.82 25.78
CA ARG A 18 17.04 4.02 25.74
C ARG A 18 16.28 2.81 26.27
N ALA A 19 16.74 1.61 25.95
CA ALA A 19 16.18 0.36 26.43
C ALA A 19 16.53 0.03 27.89
N LYS A 20 17.34 0.87 28.56
CA LYS A 20 17.89 0.63 29.92
C LYS A 20 18.63 -0.72 30.04
N LEU A 21 19.31 -1.11 28.97
CA LEU A 21 20.14 -2.32 28.89
C LEU A 21 21.62 -1.96 28.91
N SER A 22 22.45 -2.92 29.33
CA SER A 22 23.90 -2.78 29.21
C SER A 22 24.34 -2.90 27.75
N ALA A 23 25.44 -2.24 27.37
CA ALA A 23 26.02 -2.41 26.05
C ALA A 23 26.40 -3.88 25.76
N GLY A 24 26.83 -4.63 26.78
CA GLY A 24 27.15 -6.05 26.67
C GLY A 24 25.95 -6.94 26.34
N SER A 25 24.73 -6.51 26.68
CA SER A 25 23.50 -7.23 26.35
C SER A 25 23.23 -7.26 24.84
N LEU A 26 23.67 -6.24 24.10
CA LEU A 26 23.54 -6.22 22.65
C LEU A 26 24.51 -7.22 21.99
N TYR A 27 25.75 -7.29 22.48
CA TYR A 27 26.75 -8.23 21.97
C TYR A 27 26.47 -9.71 22.32
N TYR A 28 25.55 -9.97 23.24
CA TYR A 28 25.06 -11.32 23.50
C TYR A 28 24.15 -11.84 22.38
N HIS A 29 23.40 -10.95 21.73
CA HIS A 29 22.43 -11.30 20.69
C HIS A 29 22.96 -11.06 19.27
N TRP A 30 23.83 -10.07 19.07
CA TRP A 30 24.39 -9.71 17.77
C TRP A 30 25.90 -9.51 17.88
N MET A 31 26.67 -10.14 17.00
CA MET A 31 28.14 -10.05 17.00
C MET A 31 28.64 -8.69 16.51
N SER A 32 27.79 -7.92 15.81
CA SER A 32 28.12 -6.59 15.30
C SER A 32 26.90 -5.66 15.28
N GLN A 33 27.17 -4.35 15.15
CA GLN A 33 26.12 -3.35 14.96
C GLN A 33 25.39 -3.56 13.62
N ASP A 34 26.11 -3.97 12.57
CA ASP A 34 25.51 -4.26 11.26
C ASP A 34 24.50 -5.40 11.34
N GLU A 35 24.84 -6.48 12.06
CA GLU A 35 23.94 -7.61 12.29
C GLU A 35 22.68 -7.20 13.06
N TYR A 36 22.84 -6.37 14.10
CA TYR A 36 21.70 -5.78 14.82
C TYR A 36 20.81 -4.93 13.91
N ILE A 37 21.38 -4.09 13.06
CA ILE A 37 20.59 -3.23 12.16
C ILE A 37 19.83 -4.08 11.14
N VAL A 38 20.47 -5.11 10.57
CA VAL A 38 19.81 -6.02 9.63
C VAL A 38 18.62 -6.70 10.31
N ASP A 39 18.81 -7.27 11.50
CA ASP A 39 17.73 -7.93 12.25
C ASP A 39 16.63 -6.96 12.68
N LEU A 40 16.98 -5.71 13.05
CA LEU A 40 16.01 -4.67 13.35
C LEU A 40 15.18 -4.31 12.11
N VAL A 41 15.83 -4.13 10.95
CA VAL A 41 15.13 -3.85 9.69
C VAL A 41 14.21 -5.00 9.33
N ASP A 42 14.66 -6.24 9.50
CA ASP A 42 13.85 -7.44 9.28
C ASP A 42 12.63 -7.49 10.20
N TYR A 43 12.84 -7.26 11.49
CA TYR A 43 11.78 -7.21 12.48
C TYR A 43 10.74 -6.14 12.12
N VAL A 44 11.19 -4.91 11.84
CA VAL A 44 10.29 -3.80 11.55
C VAL A 44 9.55 -4.01 10.24
N LEU A 45 10.23 -4.46 9.18
CA LEU A 45 9.58 -4.77 7.89
C LEU A 45 8.53 -5.88 8.03
N ARG A 46 8.80 -6.90 8.85
CA ARG A 46 7.82 -7.94 9.13
C ARG A 46 6.61 -7.38 9.87
N CYS A 47 6.82 -6.62 10.94
CA CYS A 47 5.72 -5.98 11.70
C CYS A 47 4.89 -5.05 10.79
N MET A 48 5.55 -4.18 10.02
CA MET A 48 4.90 -3.33 9.03
C MET A 48 4.09 -4.14 8.01
N SER A 49 4.68 -5.21 7.48
CA SER A 49 4.02 -6.06 6.49
C SER A 49 2.79 -6.75 7.07
N ASP A 50 2.86 -7.26 8.30
CA ASP A 50 1.75 -7.97 8.94
C ASP A 50 0.61 -7.00 9.29
N GLU A 51 0.92 -5.83 9.86
CA GLU A 51 -0.07 -4.80 10.18
C GLU A 51 -0.76 -4.27 8.92
N ARG A 52 0.00 -3.99 7.86
CA ARG A 52 -0.56 -3.51 6.59
C ARG A 52 -1.38 -4.58 5.89
N ALA A 53 -0.96 -5.84 5.92
CA ALA A 53 -1.74 -6.94 5.37
C ALA A 53 -3.08 -7.12 6.12
N ALA A 54 -3.06 -6.99 7.46
CA ALA A 54 -4.28 -7.05 8.27
C ALA A 54 -5.25 -5.91 7.92
N LYS A 55 -4.75 -4.68 7.85
CA LYS A 55 -5.54 -3.50 7.45
C LYS A 55 -6.06 -3.59 6.02
N ALA A 56 -5.21 -4.01 5.08
CA ALA A 56 -5.60 -4.25 3.69
C ALA A 56 -6.72 -5.29 3.58
N LYS A 57 -6.65 -6.36 4.37
CA LYS A 57 -7.69 -7.38 4.43
C LYS A 57 -9.00 -6.81 4.96
N GLU A 58 -8.97 -6.04 6.05
CA GLU A 58 -10.15 -5.39 6.63
C GLU A 58 -10.86 -4.49 5.60
N HIS A 59 -10.14 -3.53 5.00
CA HIS A 59 -10.71 -2.64 3.99
C HIS A 59 -11.26 -3.37 2.76
N ALA A 60 -10.59 -4.45 2.35
CA ALA A 60 -11.02 -5.23 1.21
C ALA A 60 -12.31 -6.02 1.51
N GLN A 61 -12.48 -6.49 2.76
CA GLN A 61 -13.72 -7.12 3.22
C GLN A 61 -14.86 -6.10 3.28
N ASP A 62 -14.61 -4.89 3.82
CA ASP A 62 -15.59 -3.80 3.87
C ASP A 62 -16.05 -3.37 2.47
N MET A 63 -15.11 -3.30 1.51
CA MET A 63 -15.43 -3.01 0.11
C MET A 63 -16.34 -4.06 -0.50
N PHE A 64 -16.04 -5.33 -0.28
CA PHE A 64 -16.84 -6.41 -0.81
C PHE A 64 -18.25 -6.43 -0.19
N ALA A 65 -18.35 -6.27 1.13
CA ALA A 65 -19.64 -6.18 1.83
C ALA A 65 -20.49 -5.01 1.31
N ALA A 66 -19.91 -3.82 1.20
CA ALA A 66 -20.60 -2.64 0.67
C ALA A 66 -21.07 -2.79 -0.79
N THR A 67 -20.43 -3.68 -1.56
CA THR A 67 -20.78 -3.97 -2.95
C THR A 67 -21.87 -5.05 -3.08
N LEU A 68 -21.99 -5.94 -2.09
CA LEU A 68 -22.98 -7.04 -2.08
C LEU A 68 -24.29 -6.70 -1.37
N GLU A 69 -24.27 -5.85 -0.34
CA GLU A 69 -25.44 -5.56 0.51
C GLU A 69 -26.45 -4.57 -0.11
N ASP A 70 -26.34 -4.29 -1.41
CA ASP A 70 -27.38 -3.75 -2.31
C ASP A 70 -27.97 -2.35 -2.02
N ASP A 71 -27.40 -1.56 -1.11
CA ASP A 71 -27.88 -0.18 -0.82
C ASP A 71 -26.87 0.94 -1.16
N GLN A 72 -25.66 0.62 -1.61
CA GLN A 72 -24.65 1.63 -1.96
C GLN A 72 -24.11 1.46 -3.38
N PRO A 73 -24.32 2.45 -4.27
CA PRO A 73 -23.70 2.45 -5.59
C PRO A 73 -22.19 2.30 -5.50
N LEU A 74 -21.60 1.43 -6.34
CA LEU A 74 -20.16 1.16 -6.36
C LEU A 74 -19.27 2.42 -6.29
N PRO A 75 -19.55 3.52 -7.03
CA PRO A 75 -18.78 4.76 -6.90
C PRO A 75 -18.69 5.30 -5.46
N LYS A 76 -19.77 5.18 -4.70
CA LYS A 76 -19.84 5.64 -3.32
C LYS A 76 -19.07 4.69 -2.40
N ALA A 77 -19.14 3.37 -2.63
CA ALA A 77 -18.34 2.38 -1.88
C ALA A 77 -16.84 2.59 -2.11
N VAL A 78 -16.40 2.67 -3.38
CA VAL A 78 -15.00 2.93 -3.76
C VAL A 78 -14.49 4.23 -3.14
N ARG A 79 -15.31 5.29 -3.10
CA ARG A 79 -14.94 6.55 -2.43
C ARG A 79 -14.75 6.39 -0.94
N SER A 80 -15.72 5.81 -0.25
CA SER A 80 -15.68 5.64 1.21
C SER A 80 -14.45 4.83 1.65
N ILE A 81 -14.28 3.65 1.07
CA ILE A 81 -13.17 2.75 1.42
C ILE A 81 -11.82 3.31 0.95
N GLY A 82 -11.75 3.85 -0.28
CA GLY A 82 -10.53 4.45 -0.81
C GLY A 82 -10.03 5.61 0.06
N ASN A 83 -10.94 6.45 0.56
CA ASN A 83 -10.60 7.53 1.49
C ASN A 83 -10.14 6.99 2.85
N ALA A 84 -10.85 6.01 3.42
CA ALA A 84 -10.49 5.42 4.70
C ALA A 84 -9.11 4.73 4.65
N ALA A 85 -8.84 3.95 3.61
CA ALA A 85 -7.56 3.30 3.39
C ALA A 85 -6.43 4.33 3.20
N PHE A 86 -6.68 5.42 2.46
CA PHE A 86 -5.69 6.47 2.26
C PHE A 86 -5.40 7.27 3.53
N ALA A 87 -6.43 7.65 4.29
CA ALA A 87 -6.26 8.32 5.58
C ALA A 87 -5.45 7.48 6.57
N GLN A 88 -5.70 6.17 6.60
CA GLN A 88 -4.91 5.25 7.42
C GLN A 88 -3.46 5.16 6.97
N LEU A 89 -3.21 5.15 5.65
CA LEU A 89 -1.87 5.20 5.10
C LEU A 89 -1.15 6.53 5.42
N GLN A 90 -1.87 7.65 5.42
CA GLN A 90 -1.31 8.95 5.80
C GLN A 90 -0.89 9.02 7.28
N ALA A 91 -1.61 8.30 8.15
CA ALA A 91 -1.33 8.18 9.57
C ALA A 91 -0.24 7.14 9.90
N ASP A 92 0.24 6.38 8.91
CA ASP A 92 1.26 5.35 9.09
C ASP A 92 2.68 5.94 8.99
N ASP A 93 3.29 6.24 10.13
CA ASP A 93 4.66 6.76 10.21
C ASP A 93 5.72 5.79 9.67
N SER A 94 5.40 4.49 9.56
CA SER A 94 6.33 3.50 9.02
C SER A 94 6.64 3.71 7.53
N VAL A 95 5.86 4.53 6.83
CA VAL A 95 6.12 4.89 5.44
C VAL A 95 7.49 5.55 5.23
N PHE A 96 7.96 6.36 6.19
CA PHE A 96 9.27 7.01 6.06
C PHE A 96 10.41 6.00 6.10
N LEU A 97 10.25 4.93 6.90
CA LEU A 97 11.21 3.84 6.91
C LEU A 97 11.19 3.08 5.59
N GLN A 98 10.00 2.82 5.01
CA GLN A 98 9.91 2.21 3.68
C GLN A 98 10.61 3.07 2.61
N MET A 99 10.40 4.39 2.61
CA MET A 99 11.08 5.30 1.67
C MET A 99 12.60 5.27 1.84
N ALA A 100 13.07 5.22 3.08
CA ALA A 100 14.48 5.06 3.39
C ALA A 100 15.03 3.75 2.79
N LEU A 101 14.30 2.65 2.96
CA LEU A 101 14.68 1.35 2.38
C LEU A 101 14.63 1.33 0.85
N TRP A 102 13.69 2.03 0.22
CA TRP A 102 13.71 2.26 -1.24
C TRP A 102 14.96 3.02 -1.68
N SER A 103 15.53 3.91 -0.88
CA SER A 103 16.81 4.53 -1.24
C SER A 103 17.98 3.56 -1.08
N ALA A 104 17.90 2.64 -0.11
CA ALA A 104 19.00 1.73 0.23
C ALA A 104 19.10 0.50 -0.69
N HIS A 105 17.98 0.04 -1.29
CA HIS A 105 17.97 -1.22 -2.04
C HIS A 105 18.93 -1.28 -3.24
N ARG A 106 19.36 -0.13 -3.78
CA ARG A 106 20.31 -0.08 -4.90
C ARG A 106 21.64 -0.76 -4.57
N ASP A 107 22.05 -0.67 -3.31
CA ASP A 107 23.33 -1.18 -2.84
C ASP A 107 23.19 -2.50 -2.06
N ASP A 108 21.95 -3.01 -1.90
CA ASP A 108 21.63 -4.21 -1.12
C ASP A 108 20.46 -5.01 -1.72
N PRO A 109 20.74 -6.11 -2.46
CA PRO A 109 19.72 -6.98 -3.03
C PRO A 109 18.78 -7.62 -2.00
N GLU A 110 19.21 -7.76 -0.75
CA GLU A 110 18.44 -8.39 0.31
C GLU A 110 17.30 -7.44 0.75
N ILE A 111 17.56 -6.12 0.78
CA ILE A 111 16.52 -5.11 0.98
C ILE A 111 15.49 -5.15 -0.16
N ALA A 112 15.96 -5.28 -1.42
CA ALA A 112 15.06 -5.39 -2.57
C ALA A 112 14.13 -6.62 -2.46
N ARG A 113 14.66 -7.77 -2.03
CA ARG A 113 13.88 -8.99 -1.78
C ARG A 113 12.81 -8.76 -0.71
N ARG A 114 13.18 -8.15 0.41
CA ARG A 114 12.25 -7.87 1.53
C ARG A 114 11.14 -6.91 1.14
N LEU A 115 11.47 -5.84 0.42
CA LEU A 115 10.46 -4.91 -0.11
C LEU A 115 9.49 -5.62 -1.05
N LYS A 116 10.00 -6.49 -1.94
CA LYS A 116 9.19 -7.30 -2.84
C LYS A 116 8.25 -8.23 -2.07
N ASP A 117 8.72 -8.87 -1.00
CA ASP A 117 7.91 -9.78 -0.18
C ASP A 117 6.79 -9.02 0.55
N MET A 118 7.10 -7.85 1.11
CA MET A 118 6.10 -6.95 1.72
C MET A 118 5.01 -6.56 0.71
N TYR A 119 5.39 -6.10 -0.48
CA TYR A 119 4.41 -5.75 -1.53
C TYR A 119 3.56 -6.94 -1.94
N SER A 120 4.18 -8.11 -2.14
CA SER A 120 3.48 -9.32 -2.55
C SER A 120 2.40 -9.72 -1.55
N ARG A 121 2.68 -9.57 -0.24
CA ARG A 121 1.71 -9.82 0.83
C ARG A 121 0.54 -8.85 0.79
N VAL A 122 0.80 -7.54 0.76
CA VAL A 122 -0.25 -6.51 0.70
C VAL A 122 -1.10 -6.67 -0.57
N GLN A 123 -0.46 -6.90 -1.71
CA GLN A 123 -1.14 -7.11 -2.99
C GLN A 123 -2.04 -8.35 -2.95
N SER A 124 -1.59 -9.45 -2.32
CA SER A 124 -2.38 -10.67 -2.22
C SER A 124 -3.70 -10.49 -1.45
N CYS A 125 -3.72 -9.61 -0.44
CA CYS A 125 -4.93 -9.28 0.32
C CYS A 125 -5.98 -8.59 -0.56
N TRP A 126 -5.55 -7.65 -1.41
CA TRP A 126 -6.46 -6.90 -2.28
C TRP A 126 -6.91 -7.69 -3.51
N ARG A 127 -6.01 -8.50 -4.10
CA ARG A 127 -6.26 -9.14 -5.40
C ARG A 127 -7.52 -9.99 -5.41
N ALA A 128 -7.75 -10.80 -4.36
CA ALA A 128 -8.92 -11.65 -4.27
C ALA A 128 -10.23 -10.85 -4.22
N HIS A 129 -10.24 -9.75 -3.47
CA HIS A 129 -11.43 -8.91 -3.31
C HIS A 129 -11.73 -8.07 -4.54
N VAL A 130 -10.69 -7.56 -5.21
CA VAL A 130 -10.83 -6.86 -6.48
C VAL A 130 -11.44 -7.79 -7.53
N GLU A 131 -10.96 -9.03 -7.63
CA GLU A 131 -11.52 -10.05 -8.52
C GLU A 131 -13.00 -10.32 -8.23
N GLN A 132 -13.34 -10.53 -6.95
CA GLN A 132 -14.73 -10.76 -6.52
C GLN A 132 -15.63 -9.55 -6.79
N THR A 133 -15.13 -8.33 -6.60
CA THR A 133 -15.87 -7.09 -6.87
C THR A 133 -16.17 -6.93 -8.35
N VAL A 134 -15.20 -7.21 -9.23
CA VAL A 134 -15.41 -7.18 -10.69
C VAL A 134 -16.48 -8.18 -11.12
N GLN A 135 -16.40 -9.41 -10.60
CA GLN A 135 -17.37 -10.47 -10.90
C GLN A 135 -18.77 -10.14 -10.37
N ALA A 136 -18.89 -9.65 -9.13
CA ALA A 136 -20.17 -9.28 -8.52
C ALA A 136 -20.88 -8.14 -9.26
N GLN A 137 -20.11 -7.23 -9.88
CA GLN A 137 -20.63 -6.13 -10.70
C GLN A 137 -20.92 -6.53 -12.15
N GLY A 138 -20.82 -7.82 -12.50
CA GLY A 138 -21.05 -8.31 -13.86
C GLY A 138 -20.04 -7.79 -14.88
N ARG A 139 -18.89 -7.27 -14.43
CA ARG A 139 -17.83 -6.73 -15.29
C ARG A 139 -16.80 -7.81 -15.60
N LYS A 140 -15.97 -7.52 -16.61
CA LYS A 140 -14.81 -8.32 -17.01
C LYS A 140 -13.58 -7.44 -17.09
N TRP A 141 -12.41 -8.05 -16.91
CA TRP A 141 -11.14 -7.37 -17.16
C TRP A 141 -10.96 -7.02 -18.64
N ARG A 142 -10.49 -5.80 -18.94
CA ARG A 142 -10.04 -5.43 -20.29
C ARG A 142 -8.61 -5.90 -20.49
N SER A 143 -8.32 -6.61 -21.57
CA SER A 143 -6.94 -6.98 -21.93
C SER A 143 -6.09 -5.72 -22.13
N PRO A 144 -4.82 -5.66 -21.64
CA PRO A 144 -4.04 -6.73 -21.01
C PRO A 144 -4.12 -6.74 -19.47
N PHE A 145 -5.11 -6.09 -18.88
CA PHE A 145 -5.21 -5.89 -17.44
C PHE A 145 -5.86 -7.08 -16.74
N ASP A 146 -5.54 -7.20 -15.44
CA ASP A 146 -6.11 -8.16 -14.51
C ASP A 146 -6.14 -7.58 -13.08
N ALA A 147 -6.59 -8.37 -12.10
CA ALA A 147 -6.60 -7.97 -10.70
C ALA A 147 -5.20 -7.63 -10.16
N SER A 148 -4.15 -8.25 -10.70
CA SER A 148 -2.76 -7.96 -10.31
C SER A 148 -2.34 -6.56 -10.77
N ALA A 149 -2.64 -6.21 -12.02
CA ALA A 149 -2.37 -4.90 -12.59
C ALA A 149 -3.14 -3.80 -11.85
N MET A 150 -4.43 -4.02 -11.56
CA MET A 150 -5.26 -3.07 -10.81
C MET A 150 -4.68 -2.80 -9.42
N THR A 151 -4.41 -3.87 -8.66
CA THR A 151 -3.87 -3.73 -7.30
C THR A 151 -2.50 -3.06 -7.28
N THR A 152 -1.64 -3.37 -8.25
CA THR A 152 -0.35 -2.68 -8.43
C THR A 152 -0.55 -1.20 -8.68
N ALA A 153 -1.48 -0.83 -9.58
CA ALA A 153 -1.77 0.57 -9.91
C ALA A 153 -2.32 1.35 -8.70
N LEU A 154 -3.23 0.74 -7.93
CA LEU A 154 -3.80 1.35 -6.72
C LEU A 154 -2.74 1.58 -5.63
N ILE A 155 -1.85 0.61 -5.42
CA ILE A 155 -0.72 0.74 -4.48
C ILE A 155 0.20 1.88 -4.94
N ALA A 156 0.65 1.86 -6.19
CA ALA A 156 1.52 2.91 -6.74
C ALA A 156 0.88 4.30 -6.67
N LEU A 157 -0.42 4.39 -6.97
CA LEU A 157 -1.20 5.62 -6.86
C LEU A 157 -1.23 6.14 -5.42
N SER A 158 -1.60 5.29 -4.46
CA SER A 158 -1.69 5.68 -3.04
C SER A 158 -0.34 6.09 -2.47
N GLU A 159 0.74 5.37 -2.78
CA GLU A 159 2.10 5.73 -2.35
C GLU A 159 2.59 7.03 -2.99
N GLY A 160 2.28 7.26 -4.28
CA GLY A 160 2.62 8.50 -4.99
C GLY A 160 1.88 9.72 -4.44
N LEU A 161 0.57 9.59 -4.18
CA LEU A 161 -0.23 10.64 -3.57
C LEU A 161 0.21 10.93 -2.14
N LEU A 162 0.55 9.90 -1.36
CA LEU A 162 1.09 10.06 -0.02
C LEU A 162 2.43 10.81 -0.04
N LEU A 163 3.34 10.44 -0.93
CA LEU A 163 4.63 11.12 -1.05
C LEU A 163 4.42 12.61 -1.39
N ARG A 164 3.52 12.91 -2.33
CA ARG A 164 3.19 14.29 -2.68
C ARG A 164 2.58 15.04 -1.50
N SER A 165 1.62 14.44 -0.78
CA SER A 165 0.92 15.11 0.32
C SER A 165 1.82 15.40 1.53
N LYS A 166 2.89 14.62 1.75
CA LYS A 166 3.87 14.90 2.82
C LYS A 166 4.78 16.10 2.51
N VAL A 167 4.92 16.49 1.24
CA VAL A 167 5.75 17.63 0.81
C VAL A 167 4.90 18.87 0.54
N ASP A 168 3.77 18.67 -0.12
CA ASP A 168 2.84 19.70 -0.59
C ASP A 168 1.41 19.18 -0.42
N PRO A 169 0.81 19.35 0.77
CA PRO A 169 -0.55 18.87 1.06
C PRO A 169 -1.60 19.46 0.12
N GLU A 170 -1.42 20.70 -0.33
CA GLU A 170 -2.38 21.40 -1.20
C GLU A 170 -2.45 20.79 -2.61
N ALA A 171 -1.39 20.09 -3.04
CA ALA A 171 -1.38 19.36 -4.31
C ALA A 171 -2.22 18.07 -4.29
N VAL A 172 -2.69 17.61 -3.12
CA VAL A 172 -3.59 16.45 -2.99
C VAL A 172 -4.87 16.90 -2.27
N PRO A 173 -5.70 17.73 -2.93
CA PRO A 173 -6.86 18.34 -2.30
C PRO A 173 -7.97 17.32 -2.01
N GLU A 174 -8.70 17.59 -0.94
CA GLU A 174 -9.98 16.96 -0.64
C GLU A 174 -11.11 17.93 -0.97
N TYR A 175 -12.16 17.41 -1.61
CA TYR A 175 -13.32 18.17 -2.02
C TYR A 175 -14.54 17.70 -1.24
N ASN A 176 -15.17 18.61 -0.52
CA ASN A 176 -16.45 18.35 0.13
C ASN A 176 -17.55 18.24 -0.94
N HIS A 177 -18.18 17.08 -1.05
CA HIS A 177 -19.28 16.85 -1.98
C HIS A 177 -20.50 16.33 -1.21
N PRO A 178 -21.75 16.65 -1.62
CA PRO A 178 -22.97 16.23 -0.91
C PRO A 178 -23.06 14.72 -0.64
N ASP A 179 -22.53 13.91 -1.56
CA ASP A 179 -22.53 12.44 -1.48
C ASP A 179 -21.32 11.84 -0.71
N GLY A 180 -20.53 12.68 -0.02
CA GLY A 180 -19.32 12.32 0.73
C GLY A 180 -18.05 12.95 0.14
N ASN A 181 -16.94 12.92 0.89
CA ASN A 181 -15.70 13.58 0.45
C ASN A 181 -15.12 12.93 -0.81
N TRP A 182 -14.76 13.76 -1.79
CA TRP A 182 -14.04 13.33 -2.98
C TRP A 182 -12.56 13.62 -2.77
N THR A 183 -11.73 12.63 -3.03
CA THR A 183 -10.27 12.78 -2.97
C THR A 183 -9.68 12.39 -4.30
N MET A 184 -8.43 12.80 -4.56
CA MET A 184 -7.70 12.31 -5.72
C MET A 184 -7.60 10.78 -5.71
N MET A 185 -7.34 10.18 -4.54
CA MET A 185 -7.24 8.72 -4.41
C MET A 185 -8.53 8.02 -4.84
N SER A 186 -9.67 8.40 -4.28
CA SER A 186 -10.95 7.75 -4.60
C SER A 186 -11.39 7.99 -6.05
N THR A 187 -11.20 9.20 -6.56
CA THR A 187 -11.55 9.57 -7.93
C THR A 187 -10.72 8.77 -8.93
N LEU A 188 -9.40 8.71 -8.73
CA LEU A 188 -8.49 7.99 -9.62
C LEU A 188 -8.66 6.47 -9.49
N SER A 189 -8.99 5.96 -8.31
CA SER A 189 -9.32 4.54 -8.12
C SER A 189 -10.55 4.13 -8.93
N LEU A 190 -11.60 4.97 -8.91
CA LEU A 190 -12.80 4.73 -9.70
C LEU A 190 -12.52 4.85 -11.21
N ALA A 191 -11.71 5.83 -11.62
CA ALA A 191 -11.27 5.97 -13.01
C ALA A 191 -10.48 4.75 -13.50
N LEU A 192 -9.54 4.24 -12.70
CA LEU A 192 -8.80 3.01 -12.99
C LEU A 192 -9.76 1.82 -13.11
N TYR A 193 -10.71 1.68 -12.18
CA TYR A 193 -11.72 0.63 -12.23
C TYR A 193 -12.50 0.65 -13.55
N HIS A 194 -12.98 1.81 -13.99
CA HIS A 194 -13.67 1.94 -15.28
C HIS A 194 -12.76 1.77 -16.51
N ALA A 195 -11.49 2.15 -16.42
CA ALA A 195 -10.54 2.01 -17.52
C ALA A 195 -10.13 0.54 -17.74
N MET A 196 -9.93 -0.21 -16.65
CA MET A 196 -9.37 -1.57 -16.69
C MET A 196 -10.44 -2.67 -16.70
N THR A 197 -11.72 -2.32 -16.55
CA THR A 197 -12.84 -3.27 -16.59
C THR A 197 -13.95 -2.78 -17.52
N THR A 198 -14.77 -3.71 -17.99
CA THR A 198 -15.80 -3.46 -19.01
C THR A 198 -17.05 -4.26 -18.71
N THR A 199 -18.21 -3.78 -19.13
CA THR A 199 -19.45 -4.59 -19.17
C THR A 199 -19.53 -5.37 -20.49
N ALA A 200 -20.46 -6.32 -20.59
CA ALA A 200 -20.72 -7.04 -21.83
C ALA A 200 -21.17 -6.08 -22.96
N ASP A 201 -22.03 -5.12 -22.62
CA ASP A 201 -22.59 -4.15 -23.59
C ASP A 201 -21.52 -3.25 -24.22
N GLU A 202 -20.46 -2.90 -23.47
CA GLU A 202 -19.35 -2.06 -23.96
C GLU A 202 -18.40 -2.79 -24.94
N LEU A 203 -18.41 -4.13 -24.97
CA LEU A 203 -17.55 -4.93 -25.86
C LEU A 203 -18.11 -5.06 -27.28
N ASP A 204 -19.44 -4.96 -27.42
CA ASP A 204 -20.11 -5.06 -28.72
C ASP A 204 -20.02 -3.72 -29.48
N ASP A 205 -20.10 -2.57 -28.78
CA ASP A 205 -19.92 -1.23 -29.37
C ASP A 205 -18.53 -1.01 -30.00
N VAL A 206 -17.49 -1.69 -29.50
CA VAL A 206 -16.13 -1.61 -30.07
C VAL A 206 -15.98 -2.51 -31.30
N ARG A 207 -16.74 -3.60 -31.37
CA ARG A 207 -16.71 -4.54 -32.51
C ARG A 207 -17.54 -4.05 -33.69
N ASP A 208 -18.56 -3.24 -33.45
CA ASP A 208 -19.40 -2.64 -34.49
C ASP A 208 -18.78 -1.36 -35.11
N GLN A 209 -17.60 -0.95 -34.64
CA GLN A 209 -16.84 0.21 -35.16
C GLN A 209 -15.61 -0.18 -36.01
N ASP A 210 -15.32 -1.48 -36.14
CA ASP A 210 -14.26 -2.06 -36.99
C ASP A 210 -14.86 -2.73 -38.25
#